data_AF-A0A5C5WZV2-F1
#
_entry.id   AF-A0A5C5WZV2-F1
#
_cell.length_a   1.000
_cell.length_b   1.000
_cell.length_c   1.000
_cell.angle_alpha   90.00
_cell.angle_beta   90.00
_cell.angle_gamma   90.00
#
_symmetry.space_group_name_H-M   'P 1'
#
loop_
_entity.id
_entity.type
_entity.pdbx_description
1 polymer ?
#
loop_
_entity_poly.entity_id
_entity_poly.type
_entity_poly.pdbx_seq_one_letter_code
_entity_poly.pdbx_strand_id
1 'polypeptide(L)'
;MDCVMYSASIRLLFLFTVCLYLGPAKASAKDYFLTLGGGYSRDGNQASLEKNVLYFQKLLAESEFPASDQSIYFANGNTDEATVQTIAPELLPRPNQLMAEFFGSDENLGLSYHPHTIEGVKGPLSVASLEKWFDSMASVIGADDRLIIYVTAHGTESEDDRTPYNTTIALWDDEEITVEQFCRQLDKLPTETEVVTIMVQCYSGGFSHIIFDKGHPHSGLSSQRRCGFFATVHDRQAAGCTAEIDEASYVEYSTYFLNALAGHDRSGNPIPPPDYNNDGKTTFEEAHAYTILTADTIDLSVKTSGEYLSVYSRFRNNGHPDLLTDEEPYDTLLKYATPSERAVLEGLSEQLNLTGQDRIDQAWRATDSRQSGRRGRRPRSRGPEQQLRLLENKIARDLTEKWPELSNVLNPVAIEFLTSRQQEFVEAIENHPDFGLYQTLKKTVENTPDSEKKSVKYERFLRVADNIILAENLRRLGDRDQIAEFEQIVELESGTLR
;
A
#
# COMPACT_ATOMS: atom_id res chain seq x y z
N MET A 1 90.90 30.84 -43.81
CA MET A 1 89.77 31.70 -43.41
C MET A 1 88.59 31.31 -44.29
N ASP A 2 87.43 31.18 -43.64
CA ASP A 2 86.08 30.91 -44.19
C ASP A 2 85.84 29.47 -44.69
N CYS A 3 85.16 28.52 -44.02
CA CYS A 3 83.90 28.41 -43.25
C CYS A 3 82.70 27.94 -44.11
N VAL A 4 81.96 26.93 -43.59
CA VAL A 4 80.55 26.52 -43.92
C VAL A 4 80.37 25.65 -45.21
N MET A 5 79.62 24.53 -45.28
CA MET A 5 78.75 23.77 -44.36
C MET A 5 78.46 22.33 -44.86
N TYR A 6 78.03 21.49 -43.91
CA TYR A 6 77.44 20.15 -43.98
C TYR A 6 76.10 20.07 -44.74
N SER A 7 75.80 18.89 -45.33
CA SER A 7 74.44 18.43 -45.65
C SER A 7 74.27 17.00 -45.14
N ALA A 8 73.48 16.82 -44.07
CA ALA A 8 73.05 15.53 -43.55
C ALA A 8 71.53 15.38 -43.75
N SER A 9 71.13 14.28 -44.39
CA SER A 9 69.75 13.96 -44.72
C SER A 9 69.02 13.38 -43.49
N ILE A 10 67.95 14.04 -43.04
CA ILE A 10 67.05 13.55 -41.99
C ILE A 10 65.82 12.94 -42.66
N ARG A 11 65.58 11.64 -42.43
CA ARG A 11 64.31 10.96 -42.76
C ARG A 11 63.33 11.22 -41.61
N LEU A 12 62.24 11.94 -41.89
CA LEU A 12 61.13 12.16 -40.97
C LEU A 12 60.17 10.97 -41.05
N LEU A 13 60.07 10.20 -39.96
CA LEU A 13 59.06 9.14 -39.79
C LEU A 13 57.84 9.78 -39.12
N PHE A 14 56.72 9.94 -39.84
CA PHE A 14 55.46 10.38 -39.26
C PHE A 14 54.81 9.21 -38.49
N LEU A 15 54.86 9.27 -37.16
CA LEU A 15 54.02 8.46 -36.27
C LEU A 15 52.66 9.16 -36.14
N PHE A 16 51.63 8.60 -36.77
CA PHE A 16 50.24 8.96 -36.53
C PHE A 16 49.79 8.33 -35.20
N THR A 17 49.84 9.10 -34.11
CA THR A 17 49.17 8.73 -32.86
C THR A 17 47.69 9.04 -33.01
N VAL A 18 46.87 8.02 -33.27
CA VAL A 18 45.41 8.12 -33.21
C VAL A 18 45.03 8.21 -31.73
N CYS A 19 44.85 9.42 -31.21
CA CYS A 19 44.15 9.63 -29.95
C CYS A 19 42.65 9.38 -30.20
N LEU A 20 42.21 8.15 -29.92
CA LEU A 20 40.80 7.84 -29.69
C LEU A 20 40.36 8.61 -28.45
N TYR A 21 39.72 9.76 -28.65
CA TYR A 21 38.89 10.40 -27.63
C TYR A 21 37.71 9.47 -27.35
N LEU A 22 37.90 8.54 -26.42
CA LEU A 22 36.80 7.90 -25.70
C LEU A 22 36.16 9.02 -24.86
N GLY A 23 35.12 9.65 -25.39
CA GLY A 23 34.22 10.46 -24.56
C GLY A 23 33.69 9.59 -23.42
N PRO A 24 33.40 10.16 -22.24
CA PRO A 24 32.80 9.39 -21.16
C PRO A 24 31.54 8.74 -21.71
N ALA A 25 31.49 7.40 -21.70
CA ALA A 25 30.24 6.71 -21.88
C ALA A 25 29.31 7.27 -20.81
N LYS A 26 28.24 7.97 -21.21
CA LYS A 26 27.13 8.23 -20.30
C LYS A 26 26.68 6.84 -19.86
N ALA A 27 26.98 6.48 -18.62
CA ALA A 27 26.36 5.31 -18.02
C ALA A 27 24.85 5.51 -18.15
N SER A 28 24.14 4.49 -18.60
CA SER A 28 22.68 4.53 -18.57
C SER A 28 22.25 4.79 -17.13
N ALA A 29 21.33 5.73 -16.93
CA ALA A 29 20.59 5.86 -15.69
C ALA A 29 20.11 4.48 -15.22
N LYS A 30 20.29 4.19 -13.94
CA LYS A 30 20.07 2.90 -13.33
C LYS A 30 18.98 2.97 -12.26
N ASP A 31 18.18 1.91 -12.21
CA ASP A 31 17.20 1.72 -11.14
C ASP A 31 17.81 0.96 -9.96
N TYR A 32 17.61 1.49 -8.77
CA TYR A 32 17.92 0.85 -7.49
C TYR A 32 16.63 0.58 -6.73
N PHE A 33 16.56 -0.56 -6.03
CA PHE A 33 15.37 -0.98 -5.30
C PHE A 33 15.68 -1.11 -3.81
N LEU A 34 14.90 -0.44 -2.97
CA LEU A 34 14.94 -0.58 -1.52
C LEU A 34 13.60 -1.14 -1.04
N THR A 35 13.60 -2.37 -0.52
CA THR A 35 12.43 -3.00 0.09
C THR A 35 12.56 -3.00 1.60
N LEU A 36 11.59 -2.37 2.27
CA LEU A 36 11.47 -2.31 3.72
C LEU A 36 10.24 -3.12 4.14
N GLY A 37 10.45 -4.27 4.75
CA GLY A 37 9.35 -5.19 5.07
C GLY A 37 9.36 -5.70 6.50
N GLY A 38 8.19 -6.15 6.96
CA GLY A 38 8.07 -6.89 8.21
C GLY A 38 7.55 -6.06 9.39
N GLY A 39 7.33 -6.76 10.50
CA GLY A 39 6.71 -6.24 11.71
C GLY A 39 7.66 -5.54 12.67
N TYR A 40 7.08 -4.85 13.66
CA TYR A 40 7.82 -4.21 14.75
C TYR A 40 8.34 -5.20 15.80
N SER A 41 7.69 -6.34 15.91
CA SER A 41 8.08 -7.46 16.77
C SER A 41 7.51 -8.74 16.17
N ARG A 42 7.81 -9.90 16.78
CA ARG A 42 7.23 -11.17 16.36
C ARG A 42 5.69 -11.12 16.33
N ASP A 43 5.06 -10.43 17.29
CA ASP A 43 3.59 -10.39 17.44
C ASP A 43 2.93 -9.48 16.39
N GLY A 44 3.74 -8.66 15.71
CA GLY A 44 3.32 -7.79 14.61
C GLY A 44 3.95 -8.15 13.27
N ASN A 45 4.56 -9.32 13.10
CA ASN A 45 5.28 -9.67 11.87
C ASN A 45 4.52 -10.73 11.06
N GLN A 46 3.40 -10.35 10.47
CA GLN A 46 2.48 -11.26 9.79
C GLN A 46 3.04 -11.83 8.48
N ALA A 47 2.62 -13.04 8.14
CA ALA A 47 2.96 -13.71 6.87
C ALA A 47 2.61 -12.87 5.63
N SER A 48 1.55 -12.05 5.67
CA SER A 48 1.23 -11.14 4.55
C SER A 48 2.39 -10.20 4.20
N LEU A 49 3.12 -9.69 5.20
CA LEU A 49 4.26 -8.79 4.99
C LEU A 49 5.42 -9.52 4.29
N GLU A 50 5.68 -10.78 4.67
CA GLU A 50 6.69 -11.62 4.01
C GLU A 50 6.29 -11.91 2.55
N LYS A 51 5.03 -12.30 2.34
CA LYS A 51 4.49 -12.62 1.01
C LYS A 51 4.50 -11.42 0.07
N ASN A 52 4.33 -10.22 0.61
CA ASN A 52 4.44 -8.97 -0.13
C ASN A 52 5.87 -8.72 -0.65
N VAL A 53 6.88 -8.92 0.20
CA VAL A 53 8.29 -8.83 -0.21
C VAL A 53 8.60 -9.87 -1.29
N LEU A 54 8.18 -11.12 -1.10
CA LEU A 54 8.40 -12.18 -2.08
C LEU A 54 7.73 -11.88 -3.43
N TYR A 55 6.51 -11.31 -3.41
CA TYR A 55 5.81 -10.96 -4.65
C TYR A 55 6.51 -9.81 -5.38
N PHE A 56 7.00 -8.79 -4.66
CA PHE A 56 7.78 -7.72 -5.27
C PHE A 56 9.11 -8.24 -5.85
N GLN A 57 9.83 -9.12 -5.14
CA GLN A 57 11.03 -9.77 -5.68
C GLN A 57 10.75 -10.53 -6.98
N LYS A 58 9.64 -11.28 -7.03
CA LYS A 58 9.21 -12.01 -8.22
C LYS A 58 8.96 -11.05 -9.39
N LEU A 59 8.24 -9.95 -9.17
CA LEU A 59 8.00 -8.91 -10.17
C LEU A 59 9.31 -8.32 -10.73
N LEU A 60 10.27 -8.03 -9.85
CA LEU A 60 11.57 -7.49 -10.27
C LEU A 60 12.37 -8.51 -11.07
N ALA A 61 12.35 -9.79 -10.69
CA ALA A 61 13.01 -10.86 -11.42
C ALA A 61 12.38 -11.11 -12.80
N GLU A 62 11.05 -11.11 -12.89
CA GLU A 62 10.29 -11.19 -14.15
C GLU A 62 10.54 -9.96 -15.05
N SER A 63 10.93 -8.85 -14.43
CA SER A 63 11.36 -7.61 -15.10
C SER A 63 12.85 -7.52 -15.38
N GLU A 64 13.58 -8.62 -15.21
CA GLU A 64 15.00 -8.75 -15.52
C GLU A 64 15.91 -7.78 -14.74
N PHE A 65 15.42 -7.22 -13.62
CA PHE A 65 16.24 -6.42 -12.71
C PHE A 65 17.16 -7.32 -11.90
N PRO A 66 18.48 -7.08 -11.91
CA PRO A 66 19.42 -7.96 -11.23
C PRO A 66 19.34 -7.79 -9.72
N ALA A 67 19.51 -8.89 -8.99
CA ALA A 67 19.49 -8.90 -7.51
C ALA A 67 20.57 -7.97 -6.88
N SER A 68 21.63 -7.63 -7.63
CA SER A 68 22.65 -6.67 -7.17
C SER A 68 22.12 -5.26 -6.93
N ASP A 69 21.00 -4.92 -7.56
CA ASP A 69 20.42 -3.58 -7.54
C ASP A 69 19.31 -3.48 -6.48
N GLN A 70 19.04 -4.61 -5.82
CA GLN A 70 18.02 -4.76 -4.80
C GLN A 70 18.66 -4.76 -3.41
N SER A 71 18.03 -4.04 -2.48
CA SER A 71 18.32 -4.04 -1.06
C SER A 71 17.07 -4.37 -0.30
N ILE A 72 17.11 -5.41 0.52
CA ILE A 72 15.95 -5.87 1.28
C ILE A 72 16.32 -5.89 2.75
N TYR A 73 15.52 -5.19 3.56
CA TYR A 73 15.59 -5.24 5.01
C TYR A 73 14.25 -5.76 5.52
N PHE A 74 14.28 -6.82 6.32
CA PHE A 74 13.07 -7.50 6.76
C PHE A 74 13.14 -7.85 8.23
N ALA A 75 12.18 -7.37 9.04
CA ALA A 75 12.03 -7.73 10.45
C ALA A 75 13.39 -7.85 11.20
N ASN A 76 13.67 -9.00 11.82
CA ASN A 76 14.93 -9.29 12.52
C ASN A 76 16.12 -9.68 11.62
N GLY A 77 15.97 -9.62 10.29
CA GLY A 77 17.00 -9.98 9.34
C GLY A 77 17.29 -11.49 9.28
N ASN A 78 18.48 -11.86 8.80
CA ASN A 78 18.90 -13.25 8.57
C ASN A 78 19.21 -14.02 9.88
N THR A 79 18.20 -14.23 10.71
CA THR A 79 18.29 -15.13 11.86
C THR A 79 17.39 -16.34 11.63
N ASP A 80 17.71 -17.46 12.29
CA ASP A 80 16.86 -18.67 12.27
C ASP A 80 15.70 -18.58 13.28
N GLU A 81 15.43 -17.39 13.85
CA GLU A 81 14.36 -17.21 14.82
C GLU A 81 12.99 -17.22 14.14
N ALA A 82 12.04 -17.91 14.76
CA ALA A 82 10.68 -17.99 14.28
C ALA A 82 9.93 -16.69 14.61
N THR A 83 9.97 -15.72 13.70
CA THR A 83 9.38 -14.38 13.88
C THR A 83 8.21 -14.09 12.96
N VAL A 84 8.02 -14.83 11.86
CA VAL A 84 6.88 -14.62 10.96
C VAL A 84 5.65 -15.32 11.53
N GLN A 85 4.59 -14.54 11.74
CA GLN A 85 3.32 -14.96 12.33
C GLN A 85 2.38 -15.54 11.27
N THR A 86 1.86 -16.73 11.52
CA THR A 86 0.87 -17.42 10.67
C THR A 86 -0.32 -17.89 11.50
N ILE A 87 -1.52 -17.84 10.94
CA ILE A 87 -2.79 -18.27 11.54
C ILE A 87 -3.48 -19.19 10.54
N ALA A 88 -3.71 -20.45 10.93
CA ALA A 88 -4.39 -21.46 10.11
C ALA A 88 -5.38 -22.29 10.94
N PRO A 89 -6.51 -21.69 11.38
CA PRO A 89 -7.51 -22.36 12.20
C PRO A 89 -8.15 -23.57 11.50
N GLU A 90 -8.24 -23.54 10.17
CA GLU A 90 -8.78 -24.61 9.33
C GLU A 90 -7.93 -25.88 9.35
N LEU A 91 -6.63 -25.76 9.65
CA LEU A 91 -5.72 -26.90 9.79
C LEU A 91 -5.84 -27.57 11.17
N LEU A 92 -6.54 -26.95 12.13
CA LEU A 92 -6.77 -27.54 13.44
C LEU A 92 -7.87 -28.61 13.41
N PRO A 93 -7.83 -29.61 14.32
CA PRO A 93 -8.93 -30.55 14.48
C PRO A 93 -10.27 -29.86 14.73
N ARG A 94 -11.35 -30.42 14.17
CA ARG A 94 -12.72 -29.89 14.30
C ARG A 94 -13.16 -29.59 15.75
N PRO A 95 -12.85 -30.43 16.76
CA PRO A 95 -13.16 -30.10 18.16
C PRO A 95 -12.54 -28.79 18.64
N ASN A 96 -11.31 -28.46 18.23
CA ASN A 96 -10.64 -27.22 18.62
C ASN A 96 -11.35 -25.99 18.03
N GLN A 97 -11.73 -26.06 16.75
CA GLN A 97 -12.50 -25.01 16.08
C GLN A 97 -13.83 -24.77 16.79
N LEU A 98 -14.57 -25.84 17.08
CA LEU A 98 -15.87 -25.77 17.75
C LEU A 98 -15.76 -25.30 19.21
N MET A 99 -14.72 -25.71 19.93
CA MET A 99 -14.48 -25.24 21.30
C MET A 99 -14.22 -23.73 21.33
N ALA A 100 -13.37 -23.24 20.43
CA ALA A 100 -13.12 -21.81 20.28
C ALA A 100 -14.39 -21.04 19.90
N GLU A 101 -15.10 -21.51 18.87
CA GLU A 101 -16.30 -20.87 18.30
C GLU A 101 -17.47 -20.75 19.28
N PHE A 102 -17.67 -21.72 20.20
CA PHE A 102 -18.82 -21.73 21.11
C PHE A 102 -18.50 -21.43 22.58
N PHE A 103 -17.26 -21.65 23.04
CA PHE A 103 -16.92 -21.56 24.46
C PHE A 103 -15.65 -20.74 24.76
N GLY A 104 -14.84 -20.45 23.75
CA GLY A 104 -13.54 -19.82 23.90
C GLY A 104 -13.41 -18.54 23.09
N SER A 105 -12.24 -18.37 22.48
CA SER A 105 -11.94 -17.32 21.52
C SER A 105 -11.33 -17.98 20.29
N ASP A 106 -11.72 -17.53 19.11
CA ASP A 106 -11.06 -17.84 17.83
C ASP A 106 -9.86 -16.93 17.56
N GLU A 107 -9.66 -15.90 18.39
CA GLU A 107 -8.48 -15.02 18.33
C GLU A 107 -7.19 -15.85 18.46
N ASN A 108 -6.30 -15.72 17.47
CA ASN A 108 -5.04 -16.47 17.39
C ASN A 108 -5.21 -18.01 17.35
N LEU A 109 -6.39 -18.52 17.03
CA LEU A 109 -6.60 -19.95 16.88
C LEU A 109 -5.78 -20.48 15.69
N GLY A 110 -4.84 -21.37 15.97
CA GLY A 110 -3.92 -21.90 14.95
C GLY A 110 -2.71 -21.00 14.68
N LEU A 111 -2.43 -20.06 15.59
CA LEU A 111 -1.24 -19.24 15.58
C LEU A 111 0.04 -20.09 15.65
N SER A 112 0.93 -19.91 14.69
CA SER A 112 2.28 -20.45 14.70
C SER A 112 3.28 -19.43 14.19
N TYR A 113 4.57 -19.70 14.41
CA TYR A 113 5.66 -18.86 13.94
C TYR A 113 6.66 -19.68 13.14
N HIS A 114 7.25 -19.06 12.12
CA HIS A 114 8.37 -19.64 11.37
C HIS A 114 9.41 -18.56 11.02
N PRO A 115 10.66 -18.93 10.70
CA PRO A 115 11.63 -17.99 10.14
C PRO A 115 11.19 -17.52 8.75
N HIS A 116 11.58 -16.31 8.35
CA HIS A 116 11.30 -15.85 6.99
C HIS A 116 12.08 -16.67 5.94
N THR A 117 11.57 -16.65 4.71
CA THR A 117 12.06 -17.39 3.55
C THR A 117 12.58 -16.46 2.44
N ILE A 118 12.53 -15.15 2.66
CA ILE A 118 13.01 -14.12 1.74
C ILE A 118 14.52 -14.28 1.48
N GLU A 119 14.89 -14.49 0.22
CA GLU A 119 16.28 -14.54 -0.19
C GLU A 119 16.89 -13.14 -0.31
N GLY A 120 18.19 -13.00 -0.02
CA GLY A 120 18.92 -11.75 -0.25
C GLY A 120 18.64 -10.61 0.75
N VAL A 121 18.01 -10.90 1.89
CA VAL A 121 17.88 -9.95 3.00
C VAL A 121 19.28 -9.49 3.45
N LYS A 122 19.48 -8.18 3.57
CA LYS A 122 20.78 -7.56 3.92
C LYS A 122 20.95 -7.37 5.43
N GLY A 123 19.87 -7.37 6.19
CA GLY A 123 19.88 -7.18 7.64
C GLY A 123 18.49 -6.91 8.20
N PRO A 124 18.38 -6.64 9.51
CA PRO A 124 17.10 -6.27 10.13
C PRO A 124 16.61 -4.93 9.60
N LEU A 125 15.29 -4.77 9.55
CA LEU A 125 14.66 -3.46 9.32
C LEU A 125 14.78 -2.63 10.61
N SER A 126 15.82 -1.81 10.72
CA SER A 126 16.09 -0.94 11.87
C SER A 126 16.62 0.42 11.42
N VAL A 127 16.57 1.42 12.30
CA VAL A 127 17.10 2.77 12.03
C VAL A 127 18.57 2.68 11.62
N ALA A 128 19.37 1.90 12.34
CA ALA A 128 20.80 1.73 12.07
C ALA A 128 21.07 1.08 10.70
N SER A 129 20.26 0.10 10.31
CA SER A 129 20.32 -0.52 8.98
C SER A 129 20.00 0.47 7.86
N LEU A 130 18.96 1.27 8.04
CA LEU A 130 18.53 2.29 7.09
C LEU A 130 19.58 3.39 6.93
N GLU A 131 20.06 3.95 8.04
CA GLU A 131 21.11 4.99 8.04
C GLU A 131 22.35 4.50 7.30
N LYS A 132 22.82 3.29 7.62
CA LYS A 132 23.96 2.67 6.96
C LYS A 132 23.72 2.46 5.46
N TRP A 133 22.50 2.07 5.07
CA TRP A 133 22.17 1.90 3.66
C TRP A 133 22.27 3.22 2.91
N PHE A 134 21.59 4.27 3.39
CA PHE A 134 21.61 5.59 2.76
C PHE A 134 23.03 6.18 2.71
N ASP A 135 23.79 6.06 3.79
CA ASP A 135 25.18 6.52 3.83
C ASP A 135 26.06 5.80 2.79
N SER A 136 25.84 4.49 2.59
CA SER A 136 26.57 3.73 1.58
C SER A 136 26.16 4.11 0.15
N MET A 137 24.86 4.32 -0.09
CA MET A 137 24.32 4.56 -1.42
C MET A 137 24.52 6.00 -1.89
N ALA A 138 24.71 6.97 -0.99
CA ALA A 138 25.00 8.36 -1.34
C ALA A 138 26.24 8.54 -2.24
N SER A 139 27.18 7.56 -2.22
CA SER A 139 28.37 7.54 -3.08
C SER A 139 28.27 6.62 -4.30
N VAL A 140 27.19 5.83 -4.39
CA VAL A 140 26.98 4.80 -5.41
C VAL A 140 25.94 5.23 -6.43
N ILE A 141 24.82 5.79 -5.95
CA ILE A 141 23.76 6.33 -6.81
C ILE A 141 24.30 7.60 -7.45
N GLY A 142 24.28 7.64 -8.78
CA GLY A 142 24.70 8.76 -9.59
C GLY A 142 23.59 9.78 -9.84
N ALA A 143 23.98 10.88 -10.48
CA ALA A 143 23.01 11.78 -11.10
C ALA A 143 22.25 11.05 -12.22
N ASP A 144 20.95 11.33 -12.35
CA ASP A 144 20.01 10.69 -13.28
C ASP A 144 19.60 9.23 -12.93
N ASP A 145 20.14 8.62 -11.87
CA ASP A 145 19.66 7.32 -11.37
C ASP A 145 18.31 7.46 -10.65
N ARG A 146 17.58 6.36 -10.53
CA ARG A 146 16.29 6.31 -9.87
C ARG A 146 16.28 5.30 -8.73
N LEU A 147 15.70 5.70 -7.60
CA LEU A 147 15.47 4.85 -6.44
C LEU A 147 13.98 4.53 -6.32
N ILE A 148 13.63 3.26 -6.39
CA ILE A 148 12.27 2.75 -6.14
C ILE A 148 12.25 2.13 -4.74
N ILE A 149 11.45 2.70 -3.85
CA ILE A 149 11.30 2.24 -2.47
C ILE A 149 9.94 1.57 -2.31
N TYR A 150 9.93 0.32 -1.88
CA TYR A 150 8.73 -0.42 -1.53
C TYR A 150 8.69 -0.67 -0.03
N VAL A 151 7.62 -0.24 0.63
CA VAL A 151 7.41 -0.40 2.08
C VAL A 151 6.19 -1.26 2.33
N THR A 152 6.36 -2.35 3.06
CA THR A 152 5.30 -3.27 3.51
C THR A 152 5.51 -3.58 4.99
N ALA A 153 5.02 -2.68 5.85
CA ALA A 153 5.26 -2.71 7.29
C ALA A 153 4.01 -2.21 8.04
N HIS A 154 4.13 -2.02 9.36
CA HIS A 154 3.12 -1.25 10.11
C HIS A 154 3.45 0.24 10.10
N GLY A 155 2.46 1.06 10.43
CA GLY A 155 2.65 2.49 10.60
C GLY A 155 1.75 3.03 11.70
N THR A 156 2.18 4.12 12.33
CA THR A 156 1.40 4.85 13.34
C THR A 156 1.06 6.26 12.86
N GLU A 157 -0.08 6.76 13.32
CA GLU A 157 -0.49 8.16 13.14
C GLU A 157 0.52 9.08 13.84
N SER A 158 0.60 10.34 13.42
CA SER A 158 1.41 11.31 14.15
C SER A 158 0.82 11.57 15.53
N GLU A 159 1.67 11.58 16.57
CA GLU A 159 1.25 11.94 17.93
C GLU A 159 1.06 13.46 18.13
N ASP A 160 1.54 14.29 17.18
CA ASP A 160 1.42 15.75 17.23
C ASP A 160 0.41 16.25 16.19
N ASP A 161 -0.75 16.69 16.67
CA ASP A 161 -1.82 17.28 15.84
C ASP A 161 -1.37 18.49 15.00
N ARG A 162 -0.23 19.12 15.34
CA ARG A 162 0.34 20.24 14.56
C ARG A 162 1.11 19.77 13.33
N THR A 163 1.51 18.50 13.30
CA THR A 163 2.23 17.86 12.19
C THR A 163 1.56 16.53 11.83
N PRO A 164 0.27 16.52 11.44
CA PRO A 164 -0.51 15.29 11.30
C PRO A 164 0.02 14.34 10.20
N TYR A 165 0.82 14.86 9.26
CA TYR A 165 1.48 14.08 8.22
C TYR A 165 2.83 13.49 8.66
N ASN A 166 3.34 13.81 9.85
CA ASN A 166 4.58 13.22 10.37
C ASN A 166 4.32 11.85 11.01
N THR A 167 3.72 10.96 10.21
CA THR A 167 3.43 9.55 10.53
C THR A 167 4.70 8.70 10.52
N THR A 168 4.61 7.43 10.89
CA THR A 168 5.81 6.56 11.01
C THR A 168 5.76 5.30 10.16
N ILE A 169 6.93 4.76 9.85
CA ILE A 169 7.13 3.34 9.52
C ILE A 169 7.59 2.66 10.80
N ALA A 170 6.90 1.59 11.20
CA ALA A 170 7.34 0.73 12.29
C ALA A 170 8.49 -0.17 11.80
N LEU A 171 9.54 -0.25 12.61
CA LEU A 171 10.75 -1.00 12.37
C LEU A 171 10.89 -2.08 13.45
N TRP A 172 11.77 -3.04 13.25
CA TRP A 172 12.00 -4.13 14.19
C TRP A 172 12.48 -3.64 15.57
N ASP A 173 12.18 -4.39 16.62
CA ASP A 173 12.43 -4.08 18.03
C ASP A 173 11.72 -2.79 18.51
N ASP A 174 10.49 -2.58 18.03
CA ASP A 174 9.66 -1.40 18.33
C ASP A 174 10.33 -0.06 17.98
N GLU A 175 11.35 -0.07 17.12
CA GLU A 175 11.90 1.14 16.53
C GLU A 175 10.90 1.75 15.54
N GLU A 176 11.03 3.04 15.26
CA GLU A 176 10.20 3.73 14.28
C GLU A 176 10.98 4.81 13.55
N ILE A 177 10.56 5.14 12.33
CA ILE A 177 11.07 6.28 11.58
C ILE A 177 9.91 7.14 11.08
N THR A 178 9.93 8.41 11.46
CA THR A 178 8.95 9.43 11.05
C THR A 178 9.18 9.89 9.61
N VAL A 179 8.17 10.52 8.99
CA VAL A 179 8.32 11.18 7.67
C VAL A 179 9.50 12.16 7.67
N GLU A 180 9.63 13.00 8.69
CA GLU A 180 10.73 13.97 8.78
C GLU A 180 12.10 13.27 8.80
N GLN A 181 12.25 12.22 9.63
CA GLN A 181 13.50 11.45 9.68
C GLN A 181 13.78 10.72 8.37
N PHE A 182 12.75 10.20 7.71
CA PHE A 182 12.87 9.54 6.42
C PHE A 182 13.31 10.53 5.32
N CYS A 183 12.72 11.73 5.28
CA CYS A 183 13.17 12.82 4.40
C CYS A 183 14.65 13.14 4.60
N ARG A 184 15.14 13.21 5.85
CA ARG A 184 16.57 13.43 6.12
C ARG A 184 17.47 12.34 5.56
N GLN A 185 16.98 11.09 5.44
CA GLN A 185 17.73 10.03 4.79
C GLN A 185 17.73 10.21 3.27
N LEU A 186 16.59 10.53 2.67
CA LEU A 186 16.48 10.83 1.24
C LEU A 186 17.38 12.01 0.83
N ASP A 187 17.49 13.04 1.69
CA ASP A 187 18.30 14.24 1.47
C ASP A 187 19.82 13.95 1.42
N LYS A 188 20.27 12.73 1.77
CA LYS A 188 21.66 12.30 1.63
C LYS A 188 22.02 11.90 0.19
N LEU A 189 21.02 11.58 -0.62
CA LEU A 189 21.22 11.19 -2.02
C LEU A 189 21.44 12.42 -2.91
N PRO A 190 22.03 12.26 -4.11
CA PRO A 190 22.15 13.36 -5.08
C PRO A 190 20.79 13.99 -5.40
N THR A 191 20.77 15.29 -5.63
CA THR A 191 19.55 16.06 -5.95
C THR A 191 18.91 15.64 -7.26
N GLU A 192 19.71 15.13 -8.19
CA GLU A 192 19.31 14.66 -9.51
C GLU A 192 18.77 13.22 -9.50
N THR A 193 18.84 12.53 -8.37
CA THR A 193 18.26 11.19 -8.22
C THR A 193 16.74 11.30 -8.13
N GLU A 194 16.03 10.54 -8.94
CA GLU A 194 14.57 10.44 -8.84
C GLU A 194 14.18 9.40 -7.78
N VAL A 195 13.16 9.68 -6.97
CA VAL A 195 12.67 8.74 -5.96
C VAL A 195 11.20 8.44 -6.17
N VAL A 196 10.86 7.16 -6.32
CA VAL A 196 9.49 6.67 -6.40
C VAL A 196 9.24 5.80 -5.17
N THR A 197 8.18 6.11 -4.41
CA THR A 197 7.82 5.34 -3.21
C THR A 197 6.47 4.65 -3.37
N ILE A 198 6.39 3.39 -2.93
CA ILE A 198 5.15 2.61 -2.88
C ILE A 198 5.03 2.11 -1.45
N MET A 199 4.06 2.62 -0.69
CA MET A 199 3.98 2.35 0.74
C MET A 199 2.63 1.76 1.14
N VAL A 200 2.72 0.64 1.85
CA VAL A 200 1.60 -0.23 2.23
C VAL A 200 1.67 -0.43 3.72
N GLN A 201 0.94 0.43 4.42
CA GLN A 201 0.81 0.45 5.87
C GLN A 201 -0.31 1.40 6.27
N CYS A 202 -0.78 1.29 7.51
CA CYS A 202 -1.65 2.29 8.13
C CYS A 202 -0.99 3.67 8.08
N TYR A 203 -1.79 4.72 7.87
CA TYR A 203 -1.35 6.12 7.88
C TYR A 203 -0.29 6.48 6.81
N SER A 204 -0.08 5.61 5.81
CA SER A 204 0.93 5.79 4.76
C SER A 204 0.84 7.14 4.04
N GLY A 205 -0.35 7.74 3.97
CA GLY A 205 -0.58 9.03 3.34
C GLY A 205 0.18 10.19 3.97
N GLY A 206 0.68 10.05 5.21
CA GLY A 206 1.60 11.04 5.79
C GLY A 206 2.88 11.20 4.97
N PHE A 207 3.37 10.09 4.41
CA PHE A 207 4.54 10.06 3.53
C PHE A 207 4.30 10.70 2.15
N SER A 208 3.08 11.15 1.83
CA SER A 208 2.88 12.01 0.66
C SER A 208 3.64 13.34 0.78
N HIS A 209 3.99 13.76 2.00
CA HIS A 209 4.76 14.97 2.24
C HIS A 209 6.26 14.82 1.93
N ILE A 210 6.77 13.63 1.57
CA ILE A 210 8.19 13.47 1.18
C ILE A 210 8.60 14.37 0.00
N ILE A 211 7.63 14.82 -0.80
CA ILE A 211 7.83 15.74 -1.92
C ILE A 211 8.21 17.15 -1.47
N PHE A 212 7.94 17.51 -0.21
CA PHE A 212 8.26 18.81 0.35
C PHE A 212 9.59 18.79 1.08
N ASP A 213 10.28 19.95 1.11
CA ASP A 213 11.53 20.08 1.87
C ASP A 213 11.29 19.71 3.34
N LYS A 214 12.03 18.70 3.81
CA LYS A 214 11.90 18.09 5.15
C LYS A 214 10.51 17.57 5.51
N GLY A 215 9.64 17.32 4.52
CA GLY A 215 8.27 16.90 4.80
C GLY A 215 7.32 18.05 5.18
N HIS A 216 7.65 19.30 4.83
CA HIS A 216 6.87 20.47 5.25
C HIS A 216 6.39 21.31 4.06
N PRO A 217 5.08 21.38 3.78
CA PRO A 217 4.55 22.11 2.63
C PRO A 217 4.97 23.59 2.57
N HIS A 218 5.08 24.26 3.72
CA HIS A 218 5.50 25.66 3.79
C HIS A 218 6.98 25.92 3.43
N SER A 219 7.78 24.87 3.30
CA SER A 219 9.19 24.96 2.90
C SER A 219 9.38 24.84 1.38
N GLY A 220 8.31 24.62 0.61
CA GLY A 220 8.37 24.34 -0.83
C GLY A 220 8.70 22.88 -1.14
N LEU A 221 8.87 22.55 -2.43
CA LEU A 221 9.28 21.21 -2.84
C LEU A 221 10.70 20.88 -2.38
N SER A 222 10.95 19.59 -2.15
CA SER A 222 12.30 19.06 -2.01
C SER A 222 13.10 19.36 -3.28
N SER A 223 14.38 19.68 -3.11
CA SER A 223 15.30 19.83 -4.23
C SER A 223 15.48 18.55 -5.07
N GLN A 224 15.21 17.40 -4.46
CA GLN A 224 15.20 16.11 -5.13
C GLN A 224 13.78 15.79 -5.63
N ARG A 225 13.67 15.29 -6.86
CA ARG A 225 12.38 14.87 -7.42
C ARG A 225 11.90 13.59 -6.73
N ARG A 226 10.73 13.67 -6.08
CA ARG A 226 10.13 12.57 -5.33
C ARG A 226 8.67 12.42 -5.72
N CYS A 227 8.19 11.20 -5.83
CA CYS A 227 6.77 10.88 -5.90
C CYS A 227 6.45 9.65 -5.06
N GLY A 228 5.17 9.43 -4.82
CA GLY A 228 4.73 8.33 -4.00
C GLY A 228 3.29 7.91 -4.18
N PHE A 229 3.05 6.65 -3.86
CA PHE A 229 1.78 5.96 -3.93
C PHE A 229 1.53 5.24 -2.60
N PHE A 230 0.39 5.52 -1.99
CA PHE A 230 0.13 5.17 -0.60
C PHE A 230 -1.19 4.42 -0.47
N ALA A 231 -1.19 3.37 0.34
CA ALA A 231 -2.38 2.55 0.57
C ALA A 231 -3.56 3.36 1.07
N THR A 232 -3.35 4.29 2.01
CA THR A 232 -4.41 5.12 2.59
C THR A 232 -3.92 6.52 2.95
N VAL A 233 -4.82 7.39 3.42
CA VAL A 233 -4.55 8.76 3.92
C VAL A 233 -3.83 8.76 5.28
N HIS A 234 -3.33 9.92 5.73
CA HIS A 234 -2.51 10.05 6.94
C HIS A 234 -3.25 9.79 8.26
N ASP A 235 -4.59 9.82 8.26
CA ASP A 235 -5.47 9.72 9.45
C ASP A 235 -6.31 8.44 9.44
N ARG A 236 -5.95 7.44 8.62
CA ARG A 236 -6.68 6.18 8.51
C ARG A 236 -5.78 4.95 8.55
N GLN A 237 -6.35 3.87 9.09
CA GLN A 237 -5.77 2.54 8.97
C GLN A 237 -5.94 2.00 7.54
N ALA A 238 -5.04 1.10 7.15
CA ALA A 238 -5.08 0.38 5.87
C ALA A 238 -5.53 -1.07 6.08
N ALA A 239 -5.99 -1.72 5.02
CA ALA A 239 -6.16 -3.17 4.97
C ALA A 239 -4.79 -3.86 4.84
N GLY A 240 -4.68 -5.15 5.20
CA GLY A 240 -3.56 -6.00 4.74
C GLY A 240 -2.60 -6.59 5.77
N CYS A 241 -2.72 -6.26 7.06
CA CYS A 241 -1.90 -6.87 8.10
C CYS A 241 -2.55 -8.14 8.67
N THR A 242 -2.67 -9.20 7.87
CA THR A 242 -3.32 -10.46 8.26
C THR A 242 -2.31 -11.59 8.38
N ALA A 243 -2.43 -12.41 9.43
CA ALA A 243 -1.60 -13.60 9.61
C ALA A 243 -2.18 -14.86 8.93
N GLU A 244 -3.32 -14.77 8.25
CA GLU A 244 -3.88 -15.88 7.44
C GLU A 244 -2.84 -16.44 6.47
N ILE A 245 -2.89 -17.72 6.07
CA ILE A 245 -1.88 -18.33 5.18
C ILE A 245 -2.26 -18.27 3.69
N ASP A 246 -3.55 -18.23 3.38
CA ASP A 246 -4.05 -18.32 2.00
C ASP A 246 -3.70 -17.06 1.18
N GLU A 247 -2.94 -17.24 0.10
CA GLU A 247 -2.53 -16.13 -0.75
C GLU A 247 -3.70 -15.43 -1.46
N ALA A 248 -4.82 -16.14 -1.64
CA ALA A 248 -6.03 -15.60 -2.23
C ALA A 248 -6.86 -14.75 -1.24
N SER A 249 -6.64 -14.90 0.08
CA SER A 249 -7.33 -14.10 1.09
C SER A 249 -6.59 -12.80 1.44
N TYR A 250 -5.32 -12.65 1.06
CA TYR A 250 -4.58 -11.39 1.18
C TYR A 250 -5.08 -10.36 0.16
N VAL A 251 -5.90 -9.43 0.63
CA VAL A 251 -6.47 -8.37 -0.20
C VAL A 251 -6.09 -7.02 0.41
N GLU A 252 -5.08 -6.38 -0.17
CA GLU A 252 -4.58 -5.07 0.26
C GLU A 252 -3.95 -4.30 -0.91
N TYR A 253 -3.73 -2.99 -0.75
CA TYR A 253 -3.27 -2.07 -1.80
C TYR A 253 -2.15 -2.62 -2.70
N SER A 254 -1.08 -3.17 -2.13
CA SER A 254 0.08 -3.63 -2.89
C SER A 254 -0.24 -4.80 -3.81
N THR A 255 -1.20 -5.65 -3.42
CA THR A 255 -1.62 -6.78 -4.24
C THR A 255 -2.11 -6.28 -5.60
N TYR A 256 -3.03 -5.32 -5.63
CA TYR A 256 -3.59 -4.79 -6.88
C TYR A 256 -2.59 -3.94 -7.65
N PHE A 257 -1.79 -3.14 -6.94
CA PHE A 257 -0.79 -2.27 -7.56
C PHE A 257 0.30 -3.08 -8.27
N LEU A 258 0.83 -4.12 -7.60
CA LEU A 258 1.83 -4.99 -8.19
C LEU A 258 1.24 -5.90 -9.26
N ASN A 259 -0.02 -6.36 -9.11
CA ASN A 259 -0.70 -7.09 -10.18
C ASN A 259 -0.79 -6.26 -11.48
N ALA A 260 -1.11 -4.96 -11.36
CA ALA A 260 -1.15 -4.04 -12.49
C ALA A 260 0.21 -3.95 -13.21
N LEU A 261 1.30 -3.80 -12.46
CA LEU A 261 2.65 -3.75 -13.03
C LEU A 261 3.10 -5.10 -13.62
N ALA A 262 2.69 -6.22 -13.01
CA ALA A 262 3.03 -7.57 -13.46
C ALA A 262 2.22 -8.01 -14.70
N GLY A 263 0.99 -7.49 -14.86
CA GLY A 263 0.02 -7.97 -15.84
C GLY A 263 -0.64 -9.31 -15.48
N HIS A 264 -0.45 -9.79 -14.24
CA HIS A 264 -1.09 -10.99 -13.71
C HIS A 264 -1.25 -10.91 -12.19
N ASP A 265 -2.15 -11.72 -11.63
CA ASP A 265 -2.34 -11.84 -10.19
C ASP A 265 -1.19 -12.61 -9.50
N ARG A 266 -1.22 -12.70 -8.15
CA ARG A 266 -0.23 -13.44 -7.36
C ARG A 266 -0.13 -14.92 -7.74
N SER A 267 -1.23 -15.51 -8.21
CA SER A 267 -1.31 -16.89 -8.71
C SER A 267 -0.79 -17.08 -10.14
N GLY A 268 -0.45 -15.98 -10.83
CA GLY A 268 0.02 -15.98 -12.22
C GLY A 268 -1.08 -15.96 -13.28
N ASN A 269 -2.35 -15.75 -12.89
CA ASN A 269 -3.43 -15.59 -13.87
C ASN A 269 -3.36 -14.19 -14.48
N PRO A 270 -3.41 -14.05 -15.82
CA PRO A 270 -3.35 -12.75 -16.46
C PRO A 270 -4.54 -11.88 -16.03
N ILE A 271 -4.28 -10.58 -15.85
CA ILE A 271 -5.32 -9.57 -15.64
C ILE A 271 -5.50 -8.74 -16.92
N PRO A 272 -6.66 -8.08 -17.12
CA PRO A 272 -6.78 -7.06 -18.14
C PRO A 272 -5.73 -5.96 -17.90
N PRO A 273 -4.89 -5.61 -18.90
CA PRO A 273 -3.83 -4.63 -18.70
C PRO A 273 -4.44 -3.25 -18.43
N PRO A 274 -4.04 -2.56 -17.35
CA PRO A 274 -4.44 -1.18 -17.11
C PRO A 274 -3.55 -0.25 -17.94
N ASP A 275 -3.79 -0.26 -19.25
CA ASP A 275 -3.22 0.67 -20.24
C ASP A 275 -4.38 1.56 -20.71
N TYR A 276 -4.71 2.56 -19.90
CA TYR A 276 -5.92 3.37 -20.12
C TYR A 276 -5.71 4.38 -21.24
N ASN A 277 -4.46 4.74 -21.55
CA ASN A 277 -4.11 5.64 -22.64
C ASN A 277 -3.82 4.90 -23.97
N ASN A 278 -3.73 3.56 -23.96
CA ASN A 278 -3.43 2.67 -25.09
C ASN A 278 -2.03 2.89 -25.71
N ASP A 279 -1.02 3.21 -24.91
CA ASP A 279 0.36 3.39 -25.36
C ASP A 279 1.21 2.11 -25.33
N GLY A 280 0.65 1.01 -24.84
CA GLY A 280 1.27 -0.30 -24.74
C GLY A 280 2.12 -0.51 -23.49
N LYS A 281 2.08 0.42 -22.53
CA LYS A 281 2.78 0.32 -21.25
C LYS A 281 1.78 0.48 -20.09
N THR A 282 2.22 0.11 -18.91
CA THR A 282 1.52 0.41 -17.65
C THR A 282 2.43 1.26 -16.79
N THR A 283 2.00 2.50 -16.56
CA THR A 283 2.67 3.46 -15.67
C THR A 283 2.32 3.19 -14.20
N PHE A 284 3.09 3.77 -13.27
CA PHE A 284 2.73 3.72 -11.84
C PHE A 284 1.39 4.41 -11.56
N GLU A 285 1.09 5.47 -12.31
CA GLU A 285 -0.19 6.17 -12.28
C GLU A 285 -1.36 5.26 -12.68
N GLU A 286 -1.21 4.49 -13.76
CA GLU A 286 -2.23 3.54 -14.20
C GLU A 286 -2.36 2.35 -13.23
N ALA A 287 -1.26 1.90 -12.64
CA ALA A 287 -1.29 0.88 -11.58
C ALA A 287 -2.03 1.37 -10.33
N HIS A 288 -1.86 2.65 -9.96
CA HIS A 288 -2.63 3.29 -8.90
C HIS A 288 -4.12 3.37 -9.27
N ALA A 289 -4.44 3.82 -10.48
CA ALA A 289 -5.82 3.91 -10.97
C ALA A 289 -6.51 2.54 -11.01
N TYR A 290 -5.81 1.50 -11.49
CA TYR A 290 -6.27 0.11 -11.42
C TYR A 290 -6.58 -0.31 -9.98
N THR A 291 -5.71 0.03 -9.03
CA THR A 291 -5.91 -0.29 -7.62
C THR A 291 -7.15 0.40 -7.05
N ILE A 292 -7.34 1.70 -7.30
CA ILE A 292 -8.53 2.44 -6.85
C ILE A 292 -9.81 1.78 -7.36
N LEU A 293 -9.81 1.37 -8.63
CA LEU A 293 -10.97 0.80 -9.31
C LEU A 293 -11.29 -0.64 -8.90
N THR A 294 -10.26 -1.46 -8.70
CA THR A 294 -10.40 -2.92 -8.55
C THR A 294 -10.31 -3.41 -7.11
N ALA A 295 -9.60 -2.70 -6.23
CA ALA A 295 -9.38 -3.14 -4.88
C ALA A 295 -10.69 -3.20 -4.09
N ASP A 296 -11.01 -4.37 -3.53
CA ASP A 296 -12.14 -4.56 -2.62
C ASP A 296 -11.67 -4.47 -1.15
N THR A 297 -11.18 -3.29 -0.79
CA THR A 297 -10.60 -2.97 0.53
C THR A 297 -11.20 -1.69 1.10
N ILE A 298 -10.90 -1.41 2.37
CA ILE A 298 -11.27 -0.15 3.04
C ILE A 298 -10.27 0.99 2.77
N ASP A 299 -9.27 0.74 1.93
CA ASP A 299 -8.18 1.68 1.66
C ASP A 299 -8.65 2.92 0.92
N LEU A 300 -8.31 4.12 1.40
CA LEU A 300 -8.52 5.37 0.67
C LEU A 300 -7.20 5.83 0.06
N SER A 301 -6.78 5.15 -1.00
CA SER A 301 -5.45 5.30 -1.58
C SER A 301 -5.21 6.68 -2.18
N VAL A 302 -3.97 7.16 -2.03
CA VAL A 302 -3.56 8.50 -2.44
C VAL A 302 -2.21 8.48 -3.16
N LYS A 303 -1.95 9.53 -3.93
CA LYS A 303 -0.66 9.79 -4.59
C LYS A 303 -0.22 11.23 -4.36
N THR A 304 1.06 11.49 -4.54
CA THR A 304 1.71 12.77 -4.24
C THR A 304 1.13 13.97 -4.99
N SER A 305 0.72 13.82 -6.24
CA SER A 305 0.12 14.90 -7.03
C SER A 305 -1.21 15.36 -6.44
N GLY A 306 -2.03 14.44 -5.93
CA GLY A 306 -3.26 14.77 -5.21
C GLY A 306 -3.00 15.55 -3.92
N GLU A 307 -1.95 15.18 -3.18
CA GLU A 307 -1.58 15.91 -1.96
C GLU A 307 -1.03 17.31 -2.26
N TYR A 308 -0.21 17.45 -3.31
CA TYR A 308 0.26 18.76 -3.77
C TYR A 308 -0.93 19.69 -4.08
N LEU A 309 -1.96 19.16 -4.75
CA LEU A 309 -3.18 19.91 -5.06
C LEU A 309 -3.96 20.34 -3.81
N SER A 310 -4.01 19.52 -2.75
CA SER A 310 -4.67 19.92 -1.51
C SER A 310 -3.98 21.06 -0.77
N VAL A 311 -2.68 21.28 -1.02
CA VAL A 311 -1.92 22.39 -0.43
C VAL A 311 -2.02 23.67 -1.29
N TYR A 312 -1.81 23.54 -2.60
CA TYR A 312 -1.59 24.70 -3.47
C TYR A 312 -2.81 25.11 -4.31
N SER A 313 -3.76 24.20 -4.52
CA SER A 313 -5.01 24.50 -5.22
C SER A 313 -6.15 24.82 -4.24
N ARG A 314 -7.33 25.12 -4.78
CA ARG A 314 -8.58 25.36 -4.04
C ARG A 314 -9.78 25.31 -4.96
N PHE A 315 -10.96 25.04 -4.40
CA PHE A 315 -12.23 25.23 -5.09
C PHE A 315 -12.63 26.72 -5.15
N ARG A 316 -13.61 27.02 -6.01
CA ARG A 316 -14.24 28.35 -6.11
C ARG A 316 -14.67 28.87 -4.75
N ASN A 317 -14.36 30.13 -4.50
CA ASN A 317 -14.87 30.89 -3.36
C ASN A 317 -14.99 32.37 -3.75
N ASN A 318 -15.46 33.21 -2.81
CA ASN A 318 -15.67 34.64 -3.07
C ASN A 318 -14.39 35.39 -3.50
N GLY A 319 -13.20 34.90 -3.13
CA GLY A 319 -11.92 35.48 -3.53
C GLY A 319 -11.43 35.05 -4.91
N HIS A 320 -11.93 33.92 -5.42
CA HIS A 320 -11.55 33.35 -6.70
C HIS A 320 -12.80 32.83 -7.46
N PRO A 321 -13.63 33.73 -8.01
CA PRO A 321 -14.92 33.37 -8.61
C PRO A 321 -14.80 32.57 -9.92
N ASP A 322 -13.64 32.61 -10.60
CA ASP A 322 -13.42 31.95 -11.89
C ASP A 322 -13.00 30.47 -11.78
N LEU A 323 -12.76 29.98 -10.56
CA LEU A 323 -12.45 28.58 -10.31
C LEU A 323 -13.69 27.70 -10.43
N LEU A 324 -13.47 26.40 -10.60
CA LEU A 324 -14.48 25.35 -10.56
C LEU A 324 -14.85 24.99 -9.12
N THR A 325 -16.09 24.54 -8.92
CA THR A 325 -16.58 23.98 -7.64
C THR A 325 -16.39 22.48 -7.53
N ASP A 326 -16.59 21.93 -6.34
CA ASP A 326 -16.71 20.50 -6.05
C ASP A 326 -18.07 19.90 -6.50
N GLU A 327 -18.96 20.70 -7.07
CA GLU A 327 -20.29 20.30 -7.60
C GLU A 327 -20.38 20.49 -9.13
N GLU A 328 -19.25 20.51 -9.86
CA GLU A 328 -19.30 20.66 -11.32
C GLU A 328 -20.07 19.52 -12.01
N PRO A 329 -20.82 19.81 -13.09
CA PRO A 329 -21.47 18.77 -13.88
C PRO A 329 -20.45 17.73 -14.37
N TYR A 330 -20.84 16.45 -14.33
CA TYR A 330 -19.94 15.34 -14.66
C TYR A 330 -19.28 15.45 -16.06
N ASP A 331 -19.99 15.95 -17.08
CA ASP A 331 -19.40 16.18 -18.41
C ASP A 331 -18.37 17.30 -18.41
N THR A 332 -18.48 18.28 -17.50
CA THR A 332 -17.47 19.31 -17.32
C THR A 332 -16.23 18.74 -16.65
N LEU A 333 -16.40 17.93 -15.59
CA LEU A 333 -15.31 17.20 -14.94
C LEU A 333 -14.51 16.37 -15.94
N LEU A 334 -15.18 15.56 -16.76
CA LEU A 334 -14.54 14.66 -17.72
C LEU A 334 -13.75 15.35 -18.84
N LYS A 335 -13.91 16.66 -19.07
CA LYS A 335 -13.10 17.42 -20.05
C LYS A 335 -11.65 17.56 -19.60
N TYR A 336 -11.42 17.51 -18.28
CA TYR A 336 -10.11 17.74 -17.67
C TYR A 336 -9.46 16.46 -17.17
N ALA A 337 -10.21 15.35 -17.10
CA ALA A 337 -9.73 14.06 -16.64
C ALA A 337 -8.71 13.44 -17.62
N THR A 338 -7.64 12.88 -17.07
CA THR A 338 -6.73 12.00 -17.81
C THR A 338 -7.43 10.69 -18.20
N PRO A 339 -6.86 9.87 -19.10
CA PRO A 339 -7.41 8.55 -19.42
C PRO A 339 -7.62 7.66 -18.20
N SER A 340 -6.64 7.63 -17.28
CA SER A 340 -6.71 6.84 -16.05
C SER A 340 -7.78 7.35 -15.09
N GLU A 341 -7.86 8.66 -14.87
CA GLU A 341 -8.89 9.26 -14.01
C GLU A 341 -10.29 9.03 -14.57
N ARG A 342 -10.46 9.13 -15.89
CA ARG A 342 -11.70 8.80 -16.58
C ARG A 342 -12.07 7.33 -16.37
N ALA A 343 -11.13 6.41 -16.54
CA ALA A 343 -11.38 4.98 -16.33
C ALA A 343 -11.85 4.69 -14.90
N VAL A 344 -11.22 5.33 -13.90
CA VAL A 344 -11.64 5.21 -12.50
C VAL A 344 -13.03 5.78 -12.28
N LEU A 345 -13.31 7.00 -12.74
CA LEU A 345 -14.62 7.63 -12.54
C LEU A 345 -15.75 6.87 -13.24
N GLU A 346 -15.54 6.42 -14.48
CA GLU A 346 -16.54 5.67 -15.24
C GLU A 346 -16.75 4.28 -14.63
N GLY A 347 -15.67 3.57 -14.29
CA GLY A 347 -15.75 2.24 -13.68
C GLY A 347 -16.36 2.25 -12.27
N LEU A 348 -16.03 3.23 -11.43
CA LEU A 348 -16.68 3.41 -10.13
C LEU A 348 -18.13 3.86 -10.28
N SER A 349 -18.45 4.69 -11.29
CA SER A 349 -19.85 5.04 -11.58
C SER A 349 -20.69 3.79 -11.88
N GLU A 350 -20.17 2.86 -12.67
CA GLU A 350 -20.84 1.59 -12.96
C GLU A 350 -21.02 0.74 -11.69
N GLN A 351 -19.93 0.51 -10.94
CA GLN A 351 -19.98 -0.30 -9.70
C GLN A 351 -20.95 0.28 -8.66
N LEU A 352 -21.07 1.60 -8.58
CA LEU A 352 -21.88 2.30 -7.58
C LEU A 352 -23.27 2.71 -8.10
N ASN A 353 -23.57 2.44 -9.37
CA ASN A 353 -24.78 2.87 -10.08
C ASN A 353 -24.99 4.41 -10.05
N LEU A 354 -23.90 5.17 -10.14
CA LEU A 354 -23.95 6.63 -10.28
C LEU A 354 -24.27 7.00 -11.74
N THR A 355 -25.28 7.83 -11.95
CA THR A 355 -25.75 8.18 -13.30
C THR A 355 -26.03 9.67 -13.44
N GLY A 356 -26.16 10.17 -14.67
CA GLY A 356 -26.49 11.57 -14.93
C GLY A 356 -25.30 12.54 -14.78
N GLN A 357 -25.61 13.83 -14.67
CA GLN A 357 -24.64 14.92 -14.50
C GLN A 357 -24.33 15.20 -13.02
N ASP A 358 -25.16 14.73 -12.10
CA ASP A 358 -25.11 14.93 -10.65
C ASP A 358 -24.44 13.74 -9.92
N ARG A 359 -23.54 13.00 -10.58
CA ARG A 359 -22.88 11.83 -9.98
C ARG A 359 -22.06 12.19 -8.73
N ILE A 360 -21.44 13.37 -8.73
CA ILE A 360 -20.67 13.88 -7.59
C ILE A 360 -21.60 14.08 -6.39
N ASP A 361 -22.72 14.77 -6.55
CA ASP A 361 -23.75 14.93 -5.52
C ASP A 361 -24.31 13.59 -5.02
N GLN A 362 -24.55 12.64 -5.92
CA GLN A 362 -25.03 11.30 -5.57
C GLN A 362 -24.03 10.57 -4.67
N ALA A 363 -22.72 10.68 -4.98
CA ALA A 363 -21.66 10.11 -4.16
C ALA A 363 -21.56 10.81 -2.79
N TRP A 364 -21.62 12.14 -2.74
CA TRP A 364 -21.66 12.92 -1.48
C TRP A 364 -22.83 12.53 -0.58
N ARG A 365 -24.04 12.39 -1.14
CA ARG A 365 -25.22 11.95 -0.35
C ARG A 365 -25.04 10.55 0.22
N ALA A 366 -24.33 9.67 -0.50
CA ALA A 366 -24.05 8.32 -0.03
C ALA A 366 -23.06 8.32 1.16
N THR A 367 -22.07 9.21 1.18
CA THR A 367 -21.11 9.35 2.29
C THR A 367 -21.70 10.09 3.50
N ASP A 368 -22.45 11.18 3.30
CA ASP A 368 -23.07 12.00 4.36
C ASP A 368 -24.20 11.29 5.12
N SER A 369 -24.96 10.43 4.43
CA SER A 369 -26.01 9.62 5.06
C SER A 369 -25.47 8.72 6.19
N ARG A 370 -24.15 8.44 6.21
CA ARG A 370 -23.47 7.77 7.32
C ARG A 370 -22.97 8.71 8.41
N GLN A 371 -22.42 9.89 8.08
CA GLN A 371 -22.01 10.85 9.11
C GLN A 371 -23.19 11.32 9.97
N SER A 372 -24.36 11.56 9.35
CA SER A 372 -25.60 11.88 10.06
C SER A 372 -26.19 10.69 10.85
N GLY A 373 -25.97 9.46 10.37
CA GLY A 373 -26.38 8.21 11.03
C GLY A 373 -25.60 7.88 12.32
N ARG A 374 -24.42 8.49 12.56
CA ARG A 374 -23.66 8.34 13.82
C ARG A 374 -24.29 9.10 14.99
N ARG A 375 -25.15 10.11 14.76
CA ARG A 375 -25.77 10.95 15.82
C ARG A 375 -27.13 10.49 16.37
N GLY A 376 -27.66 9.36 15.92
CA GLY A 376 -29.00 8.93 16.36
C GLY A 376 -29.30 7.46 16.11
N ARG A 377 -28.65 6.55 16.83
CA ARG A 377 -28.94 5.12 16.76
C ARG A 377 -30.26 4.81 17.48
N ARG A 378 -31.40 4.94 16.78
CA ARG A 378 -32.62 4.21 17.15
C ARG A 378 -32.31 2.69 17.09
N PRO A 379 -32.87 1.84 17.97
CA PRO A 379 -32.60 0.41 17.94
C PRO A 379 -33.14 -0.15 16.61
N ARG A 380 -32.24 -0.47 15.68
CA ARG A 380 -32.58 -1.26 14.49
C ARG A 380 -33.07 -2.63 14.97
N SER A 381 -34.04 -3.19 14.24
CA SER A 381 -34.39 -4.61 14.27
C SER A 381 -33.12 -5.47 14.37
N ARG A 382 -33.16 -6.56 15.15
CA ARG A 382 -32.02 -7.46 15.41
C ARG A 382 -31.43 -7.95 14.07
N GLY A 383 -30.28 -7.40 13.69
CA GLY A 383 -29.61 -7.76 12.44
C GLY A 383 -29.10 -9.21 12.44
N PRO A 384 -28.73 -9.75 11.26
CA PRO A 384 -28.21 -11.11 11.12
C PRO A 384 -27.07 -11.47 12.09
N GLU A 385 -26.11 -10.57 12.31
CA GLU A 385 -25.03 -10.78 13.29
C GLU A 385 -25.52 -10.95 14.73
N GLN A 386 -26.52 -10.18 15.15
CA GLN A 386 -27.07 -10.30 16.49
C GLN A 386 -27.84 -11.60 16.64
N GLN A 387 -28.54 -12.04 15.60
CA GLN A 387 -29.21 -13.34 15.58
C GLN A 387 -28.19 -14.48 15.61
N LEU A 388 -27.05 -14.35 14.90
CA LEU A 388 -25.96 -15.31 14.91
C LEU A 388 -25.40 -15.49 16.32
N ARG A 389 -25.03 -14.38 16.97
CA ARG A 389 -24.56 -14.40 18.38
C ARG A 389 -25.59 -14.99 19.33
N LEU A 390 -26.88 -14.77 19.11
CA LEU A 390 -27.93 -15.35 19.96
C LEU A 390 -28.01 -16.88 19.80
N LEU A 391 -27.85 -17.39 18.58
CA LEU A 391 -27.82 -18.83 18.31
C LEU A 391 -26.55 -19.48 18.87
N GLU A 392 -25.39 -18.86 18.66
CA GLU A 392 -24.10 -19.28 19.24
C GLU A 392 -24.21 -19.41 20.76
N ASN A 393 -24.65 -18.34 21.43
CA ASN A 393 -24.85 -18.33 22.88
C ASN A 393 -25.92 -19.33 23.34
N LYS A 394 -26.92 -19.65 22.51
CA LYS A 394 -27.94 -20.65 22.86
C LYS A 394 -27.34 -22.05 22.82
N ILE A 395 -26.67 -22.40 21.73
CA ILE A 395 -25.98 -23.69 21.57
C ILE A 395 -24.99 -23.89 22.73
N ALA A 396 -24.14 -22.89 22.99
CA ALA A 396 -23.18 -22.92 24.09
C ALA A 396 -23.83 -23.11 25.47
N ARG A 397 -24.94 -22.42 25.74
CA ARG A 397 -25.70 -22.59 27.00
C ARG A 397 -26.28 -23.99 27.13
N ASP A 398 -26.96 -24.50 26.11
CA ASP A 398 -27.62 -25.81 26.16
C ASP A 398 -26.59 -26.93 26.39
N LEU A 399 -25.39 -26.80 25.82
CA LEU A 399 -24.26 -27.69 26.07
C LEU A 399 -23.63 -27.51 27.46
N THR A 400 -23.54 -26.28 27.97
CA THR A 400 -23.06 -26.02 29.34
C THR A 400 -24.03 -26.53 30.40
N GLU A 401 -25.35 -26.53 30.14
CA GLU A 401 -26.33 -27.17 31.02
C GLU A 401 -26.15 -28.69 31.09
N LYS A 402 -25.77 -29.32 29.97
CA LYS A 402 -25.45 -30.75 29.89
C LYS A 402 -24.10 -31.07 30.53
N TRP A 403 -23.10 -30.21 30.33
CA TRP A 403 -21.74 -30.35 30.84
C TRP A 403 -21.27 -29.02 31.45
N PRO A 404 -21.55 -28.77 32.74
CA PRO A 404 -21.20 -27.53 33.42
C PRO A 404 -19.70 -27.20 33.36
N GLU A 405 -18.85 -28.21 33.23
CA GLU A 405 -17.40 -28.08 33.09
C GLU A 405 -16.96 -27.28 31.85
N LEU A 406 -17.81 -27.18 30.81
CA LEU A 406 -17.56 -26.35 29.62
C LEU A 406 -17.54 -24.85 29.92
N SER A 407 -17.98 -24.41 31.11
CA SER A 407 -17.87 -23.01 31.53
C SER A 407 -16.42 -22.53 31.64
N ASN A 408 -15.46 -23.45 31.64
CA ASN A 408 -14.02 -23.16 31.57
C ASN A 408 -13.34 -24.18 30.65
N VAL A 409 -12.86 -23.72 29.50
CA VAL A 409 -12.20 -24.57 28.49
C VAL A 409 -10.92 -25.27 28.99
N LEU A 410 -10.37 -24.85 30.13
CA LEU A 410 -9.22 -25.48 30.79
C LEU A 410 -9.61 -26.57 31.81
N ASN A 411 -10.90 -26.84 32.00
CA ASN A 411 -11.36 -27.93 32.85
C ASN A 411 -10.96 -29.29 32.23
N PRO A 412 -10.56 -30.31 33.03
CA PRO A 412 -10.24 -31.64 32.52
C PRO A 412 -11.29 -32.24 31.57
N VAL A 413 -12.59 -32.04 31.83
CA VAL A 413 -13.66 -32.54 30.94
C VAL A 413 -13.66 -31.81 29.59
N ALA A 414 -13.41 -30.50 29.56
CA ALA A 414 -13.26 -29.76 28.31
C ALA A 414 -12.01 -30.23 27.53
N ILE A 415 -10.91 -30.53 28.23
CA ILE A 415 -9.71 -31.12 27.63
C ILE A 415 -9.98 -32.53 27.08
N GLU A 416 -10.77 -33.34 27.78
CA GLU A 416 -11.21 -34.64 27.26
C GLU A 416 -11.98 -34.48 25.95
N PHE A 417 -12.88 -33.51 25.84
CA PHE A 417 -13.59 -33.21 24.60
C PHE A 417 -12.67 -32.79 23.45
N LEU A 418 -11.51 -32.22 23.74
CA LEU A 418 -10.48 -31.92 22.74
C LEU A 418 -9.55 -33.10 22.44
N THR A 419 -9.57 -34.16 23.25
CA THR A 419 -8.57 -35.25 23.17
C THR A 419 -9.19 -36.64 23.03
N SER A 420 -9.78 -37.20 24.08
CA SER A 420 -10.28 -38.58 24.13
C SER A 420 -11.77 -38.72 23.80
N ARG A 421 -12.56 -37.64 23.92
CA ARG A 421 -14.02 -37.59 23.75
C ARG A 421 -14.44 -36.67 22.60
N GLN A 422 -13.56 -36.50 21.61
CA GLN A 422 -13.76 -35.61 20.46
C GLN A 422 -15.08 -35.85 19.72
N GLN A 423 -15.38 -37.11 19.41
CA GLN A 423 -16.57 -37.46 18.65
C GLN A 423 -17.87 -37.10 19.40
N GLU A 424 -17.92 -37.36 20.71
CA GLU A 424 -19.07 -37.01 21.55
C GLU A 424 -19.34 -35.50 21.54
N PHE A 425 -18.27 -34.69 21.62
CA PHE A 425 -18.37 -33.24 21.62
C PHE A 425 -18.83 -32.67 20.28
N VAL A 426 -18.19 -33.11 19.18
CA VAL A 426 -18.52 -32.68 17.82
C VAL A 426 -19.98 -33.04 17.51
N GLU A 427 -20.38 -34.29 17.77
CA GLU A 427 -21.74 -34.74 17.52
C GLU A 427 -22.78 -33.98 18.37
N ALA A 428 -22.43 -33.57 19.59
CA ALA A 428 -23.36 -32.81 20.44
C ALA A 428 -23.62 -31.39 19.91
N ILE A 429 -22.62 -30.75 19.30
CA ILE A 429 -22.78 -29.44 18.65
C ILE A 429 -23.47 -29.60 17.30
N GLU A 430 -22.97 -30.48 16.45
CA GLU A 430 -23.43 -30.58 15.05
C GLU A 430 -24.85 -31.13 14.94
N ASN A 431 -25.28 -31.97 15.90
CA ASN A 431 -26.67 -32.44 16.00
C ASN A 431 -27.58 -31.50 16.82
N HIS A 432 -27.08 -30.37 17.31
CA HIS A 432 -27.90 -29.41 18.03
C HIS A 432 -29.01 -28.87 17.10
N PRO A 433 -30.29 -28.77 17.54
CA PRO A 433 -31.41 -28.38 16.66
C PRO A 433 -31.21 -27.05 15.93
N ASP A 434 -30.50 -26.10 16.55
CA ASP A 434 -30.23 -24.78 16.00
C ASP A 434 -28.94 -24.69 15.15
N PHE A 435 -28.11 -25.73 15.10
CA PHE A 435 -26.79 -25.67 14.45
C PHE A 435 -26.89 -25.47 12.93
N GLY A 436 -27.84 -26.13 12.26
CA GLY A 436 -28.05 -25.93 10.81
C GLY A 436 -28.49 -24.50 10.46
N LEU A 437 -29.30 -23.87 11.33
CA LEU A 437 -29.69 -22.47 11.19
C LEU A 437 -28.50 -21.55 11.46
N TYR A 438 -27.72 -21.83 12.51
CA TYR A 438 -26.48 -21.12 12.83
C TYR A 438 -25.53 -21.11 11.63
N GLN A 439 -25.25 -22.26 11.01
CA GLN A 439 -24.37 -22.34 9.83
C GLN A 439 -24.90 -21.56 8.63
N THR A 440 -26.21 -21.61 8.38
CA THR A 440 -26.84 -20.86 7.29
C THR A 440 -26.72 -19.35 7.51
N LEU A 441 -26.94 -18.92 8.76
CA LEU A 441 -26.84 -17.51 9.13
C LEU A 441 -25.40 -17.01 9.14
N LYS A 442 -24.45 -17.85 9.58
CA LYS A 442 -23.01 -17.57 9.54
C LYS A 442 -22.56 -17.30 8.11
N LYS A 443 -22.89 -18.20 7.17
CA LYS A 443 -22.66 -17.99 5.74
C LYS A 443 -23.35 -16.73 5.21
N THR A 444 -24.54 -16.39 5.70
CA THR A 444 -25.23 -15.17 5.26
C THR A 444 -24.50 -13.91 5.73
N VAL A 445 -24.01 -13.90 6.97
CA VAL A 445 -23.23 -12.79 7.53
C VAL A 445 -21.89 -12.65 6.78
N GLU A 446 -21.17 -13.76 6.57
CA GLU A 446 -19.91 -13.80 5.81
C GLU A 446 -20.09 -13.32 4.35
N ASN A 447 -21.24 -13.62 3.73
CA ASN A 447 -21.54 -13.18 2.35
C ASN A 447 -22.24 -11.80 2.29
N THR A 448 -22.48 -11.12 3.41
CA THR A 448 -23.11 -9.80 3.39
C THR A 448 -22.10 -8.77 2.88
N PRO A 449 -22.40 -8.03 1.79
CA PRO A 449 -21.46 -7.06 1.23
C PRO A 449 -21.00 -6.06 2.28
N ASP A 450 -19.68 -5.91 2.42
CA ASP A 450 -19.10 -5.02 3.40
C ASP A 450 -19.50 -3.59 3.09
N SER A 451 -20.33 -3.07 3.99
CA SER A 451 -20.93 -1.77 3.87
C SER A 451 -19.89 -0.65 3.94
N GLU A 452 -18.74 -0.90 4.57
CA GLU A 452 -17.59 -0.02 4.69
C GLU A 452 -16.78 0.02 3.39
N LYS A 453 -16.43 -1.14 2.81
CA LYS A 453 -15.79 -1.21 1.49
C LYS A 453 -16.59 -0.46 0.42
N LYS A 454 -17.92 -0.63 0.41
CA LYS A 454 -18.79 0.13 -0.49
C LYS A 454 -18.73 1.64 -0.22
N SER A 455 -18.64 2.06 1.05
CA SER A 455 -18.52 3.48 1.43
C SER A 455 -17.24 4.09 0.86
N VAL A 456 -16.13 3.38 1.04
CA VAL A 456 -14.81 3.82 0.59
C VAL A 456 -14.76 3.97 -0.94
N LYS A 457 -15.48 3.14 -1.70
CA LYS A 457 -15.61 3.34 -3.15
C LYS A 457 -16.26 4.69 -3.53
N TYR A 458 -17.25 5.17 -2.79
CA TYR A 458 -17.79 6.53 -3.00
C TYR A 458 -16.73 7.60 -2.67
N GLU A 459 -15.96 7.42 -1.59
CA GLU A 459 -14.89 8.35 -1.20
C GLU A 459 -13.75 8.38 -2.21
N ARG A 460 -13.36 7.22 -2.77
CA ARG A 460 -12.42 7.10 -3.88
C ARG A 460 -12.92 7.86 -5.12
N PHE A 461 -14.19 7.70 -5.48
CA PHE A 461 -14.81 8.42 -6.59
C PHE A 461 -14.75 9.94 -6.38
N LEU A 462 -15.15 10.42 -5.21
CA LEU A 462 -15.11 11.84 -4.85
C LEU A 462 -13.68 12.39 -4.90
N ARG A 463 -12.71 11.68 -4.33
CA ARG A 463 -11.31 12.13 -4.32
C ARG A 463 -10.71 12.27 -5.71
N VAL A 464 -11.01 11.33 -6.63
CA VAL A 464 -10.57 11.45 -8.03
C VAL A 464 -11.23 12.64 -8.71
N ALA A 465 -12.54 12.86 -8.48
CA ALA A 465 -13.24 14.03 -9.01
C ALA A 465 -12.62 15.34 -8.49
N ASP A 466 -12.37 15.42 -7.19
CA ASP A 466 -11.74 16.58 -6.54
C ASP A 466 -10.36 16.86 -7.12
N ASN A 467 -9.52 15.82 -7.29
CA ASN A 467 -8.18 15.98 -7.86
C ASN A 467 -8.20 16.57 -9.28
N ILE A 468 -9.12 16.11 -10.15
CA ILE A 468 -9.27 16.67 -11.51
C ILE A 468 -9.61 18.16 -11.44
N ILE A 469 -10.57 18.52 -10.59
CA ILE A 469 -11.04 19.90 -10.43
C ILE A 469 -9.93 20.78 -9.86
N LEU A 470 -9.23 20.30 -8.83
CA LEU A 470 -8.13 21.02 -8.21
C LEU A 470 -6.95 21.18 -9.18
N ALA A 471 -6.64 20.19 -10.02
CA ALA A 471 -5.61 20.31 -11.05
C ALA A 471 -5.93 21.41 -12.07
N GLU A 472 -7.18 21.48 -12.53
CA GLU A 472 -7.63 22.56 -13.42
C GLU A 472 -7.63 23.92 -12.70
N ASN A 473 -8.05 23.96 -11.44
CA ASN A 473 -8.04 25.20 -10.65
C ASN A 473 -6.62 25.71 -10.38
N LEU A 474 -5.64 24.83 -10.19
CA LEU A 474 -4.23 25.22 -10.08
C LEU A 474 -3.79 25.96 -11.36
N ARG A 475 -4.15 25.44 -12.54
CA ARG A 475 -3.86 26.10 -13.82
C ARG A 475 -4.55 27.46 -13.95
N ARG A 476 -5.78 27.60 -13.46
CA ARG A 476 -6.54 28.86 -13.46
C ARG A 476 -6.01 29.91 -12.50
N LEU A 477 -5.41 29.49 -11.37
CA LEU A 477 -4.73 30.40 -10.45
C LEU A 477 -3.52 31.07 -11.12
N GLY A 478 -2.91 30.39 -12.10
CA GLY A 478 -1.94 30.99 -13.02
C GLY A 478 -0.53 31.18 -12.46
N ASP A 479 -0.24 30.60 -11.29
CA ASP A 479 1.12 30.56 -10.73
C ASP A 479 1.96 29.55 -11.53
N ARG A 480 2.90 30.07 -12.32
CA ARG A 480 3.70 29.26 -13.24
C ARG A 480 4.65 28.31 -12.53
N ASP A 481 5.16 28.71 -11.36
CA ASP A 481 6.11 27.90 -10.62
C ASP A 481 5.35 26.71 -10.01
N GLN A 482 4.19 26.94 -9.41
CA GLN A 482 3.35 25.87 -8.86
C GLN A 482 2.82 24.90 -9.92
N ILE A 483 2.48 25.40 -11.11
CA ILE A 483 2.05 24.54 -12.23
C ILE A 483 3.21 23.65 -12.68
N ALA A 484 4.42 24.21 -12.82
CA ALA A 484 5.60 23.44 -13.23
C ALA A 484 6.00 22.40 -12.18
N GLU A 485 5.93 22.74 -10.90
CA GLU A 485 6.12 21.82 -9.77
C GLU A 485 5.12 20.65 -9.81
N PHE A 486 3.84 20.94 -9.99
CA PHE A 486 2.80 19.91 -10.13
C PHE A 486 3.06 19.00 -11.34
N GLU A 487 3.41 19.57 -12.49
CA GLU A 487 3.72 18.82 -13.71
C GLU A 487 4.94 17.90 -13.53
N GLN A 488 5.96 18.33 -12.76
CA GLN A 488 7.12 17.49 -12.44
C GLN A 488 6.75 16.28 -11.59
N ILE A 489 5.80 16.42 -10.65
CA ILE A 489 5.31 15.30 -9.83
C ILE A 489 4.52 14.34 -10.71
N VAL A 490 3.60 14.86 -11.54
CA VAL A 490 2.77 14.05 -12.45
C VAL A 490 3.63 13.29 -13.46
N GLU A 491 4.68 13.90 -13.99
CA GLU A 491 5.63 13.24 -14.89
C GLU A 491 6.31 12.04 -14.20
N LEU A 492 6.75 12.22 -12.96
CA LEU A 492 7.42 11.16 -12.20
C LEU A 492 6.43 10.04 -11.82
N GLU A 493 5.19 10.37 -11.48
CA GLU A 493 4.11 9.38 -11.27
C GLU A 493 3.74 8.61 -12.55
N SER A 494 3.89 9.24 -13.72
CA SER A 494 3.67 8.61 -15.03
C SER A 494 4.85 7.74 -15.49
N GLY A 495 5.89 7.61 -14.66
CA GLY A 495 6.99 6.69 -14.90
C GLY A 495 6.53 5.24 -14.97
N THR A 496 7.30 4.41 -15.66
CA THR A 496 7.08 2.97 -15.75
C THR A 496 8.11 2.22 -14.92
N LEU A 497 7.78 0.99 -14.55
CA LEU A 497 8.77 0.09 -13.96
C LEU A 497 9.85 -0.29 -14.98
N ARG A 498 9.56 -0.31 -16.30
CA ARG A 498 10.50 -0.64 -17.39
C ARG A 498 10.64 0.46 -18.43
#